data_AF-A0ABD6B222-F1
#
_entry.id   AF-A0ABD6B222-F1
#
_cell.length_a   1.000
_cell.length_b   1.000
_cell.length_c   1.000
_cell.angle_alpha   90.00
_cell.angle_beta   90.00
_cell.angle_gamma   90.00
#
_symmetry.space_group_name_H-M   'P 1'
#
loop_
_entity.id
_entity.type
_entity.pdbx_description
1 polymer ?
#
loop_
_entity_poly.entity_id
_entity_poly.type
_entity_poly.pdbx_seq_one_letter_code
_entity_poly.pdbx_strand_id
1 'polypeptide(L)'
;TIEGDSDYSVAVAAHMDEIGFMVSRVTDDGFLRLDALGGWNAQILRAQPVTVHTDDGTVAGVIGAEPAHTRDEDDVEDIDDLAVDLGLDGDAAAETVSVGDVVTLDAEPRLLGDCVTGKALDDRAGVYAMLAAARAADPDATVHFCATVQEEVG
;
A
#
# COMPACT_ATOMS: atom_id res chain seq x y z
N THR A 1 15.58 -18.93 8.05
CA THR A 1 16.31 -20.03 7.39
C THR A 1 16.06 -21.31 8.14
N ILE A 2 15.90 -22.42 7.41
CA ILE A 2 15.93 -23.77 7.96
C ILE A 2 17.14 -24.45 7.32
N GLU A 3 18.08 -24.90 8.14
CA GLU A 3 19.28 -25.59 7.68
C GLU A 3 18.93 -27.04 7.33
N GLY A 4 19.44 -27.50 6.18
CA GLY A 4 19.37 -28.89 5.75
C GLY A 4 20.79 -29.45 5.54
N ASP A 5 20.91 -30.77 5.43
CA ASP A 5 22.21 -31.46 5.40
C ASP A 5 22.84 -31.57 4.01
N SER A 6 22.15 -31.17 2.93
CA SER A 6 22.70 -31.21 1.57
C SER A 6 23.49 -29.96 1.19
N ASP A 7 24.33 -30.07 0.14
CA ASP A 7 25.15 -28.96 -0.39
C ASP A 7 24.33 -27.90 -1.16
N TYR A 8 23.01 -28.07 -1.28
CA TYR A 8 22.14 -27.17 -2.03
C TYR A 8 21.41 -26.18 -1.12
N SER A 9 21.16 -24.99 -1.67
CA SER A 9 20.36 -23.96 -1.01
C SER A 9 19.26 -23.45 -1.93
N VAL A 10 18.08 -23.21 -1.37
CA VAL A 10 16.90 -22.69 -2.07
C VAL A 10 16.43 -21.41 -1.39
N ALA A 11 16.14 -20.38 -2.17
CA ALA A 11 15.43 -19.20 -1.69
C ALA A 11 13.97 -19.25 -2.12
N VAL A 12 13.08 -19.12 -1.15
CA VAL A 12 11.65 -18.88 -1.36
C VAL A 12 11.40 -17.44 -0.98
N ALA A 13 11.02 -16.60 -1.95
CA ALA A 13 10.80 -15.18 -1.74
C ALA A 13 9.31 -14.84 -1.91
N ALA A 14 8.84 -13.94 -1.06
CA ALA A 14 7.53 -13.29 -1.15
C ALA A 14 7.68 -11.86 -0.61
N HIS A 15 7.02 -10.87 -1.20
CA HIS A 15 7.27 -9.46 -0.86
C HIS A 15 6.34 -8.92 0.22
N MET A 16 6.86 -8.03 1.07
CA MET A 16 6.15 -7.47 2.22
C MET A 16 5.48 -6.13 1.95
N ASP A 17 6.03 -5.39 0.98
CA ASP A 17 5.50 -4.12 0.57
C ASP A 17 4.12 -4.27 -0.09
N GLU A 18 3.44 -3.14 -0.20
CA GLU A 18 2.20 -3.02 -0.94
C GLU A 18 2.29 -1.72 -1.72
N ILE A 19 1.60 -1.65 -2.86
CA ILE A 19 1.39 -0.38 -3.54
C ILE A 19 0.75 0.65 -2.59
N GLY A 20 1.12 1.91 -2.78
CA GLY A 20 0.69 3.01 -1.93
C GLY A 20 0.99 4.33 -2.59
N PHE A 21 1.05 5.37 -1.76
CA PHE A 21 1.45 6.70 -2.19
C PHE A 21 2.40 7.31 -1.16
N MET A 22 3.08 8.37 -1.56
CA MET A 22 3.87 9.20 -0.69
C MET A 22 3.35 10.63 -0.75
N VAL A 23 3.24 11.31 0.38
CA VAL A 23 2.88 12.73 0.41
C VAL A 23 3.98 13.53 -0.27
N SER A 24 3.66 14.17 -1.39
CA SER A 24 4.59 15.02 -2.14
C SER A 24 4.49 16.49 -1.74
N ARG A 25 3.30 16.92 -1.28
CA ARG A 25 3.05 18.28 -0.80
C ARG A 25 1.82 18.35 0.11
N VAL A 26 1.88 19.20 1.14
CA VAL A 26 0.70 19.70 1.86
C VAL A 26 0.31 21.06 1.29
N THR A 27 -0.95 21.27 0.91
CA THR A 27 -1.44 22.54 0.36
C THR A 27 -1.85 23.51 1.48
N ASP A 28 -1.89 24.80 1.15
CA ASP A 28 -2.33 25.85 2.08
C ASP A 28 -3.80 25.68 2.53
N ASP A 29 -4.59 24.92 1.76
CA ASP A 29 -5.98 24.58 2.06
C ASP A 29 -6.15 23.28 2.84
N GLY A 30 -5.04 22.58 3.18
CA GLY A 30 -5.07 21.36 4.01
C GLY A 30 -5.15 20.03 3.25
N PHE A 31 -5.08 20.05 1.92
CA PHE A 31 -5.07 18.83 1.10
C PHE A 31 -3.66 18.27 0.94
N LEU A 32 -3.54 16.95 0.84
CA LEU A 32 -2.28 16.29 0.51
C LEU A 32 -2.22 15.97 -0.98
N ARG A 33 -1.12 16.32 -1.64
CA ARG A 33 -0.75 15.80 -2.97
C ARG A 33 0.11 14.57 -2.82
N LEU A 34 0.01 13.67 -3.78
CA LEU A 34 0.55 12.33 -3.71
C LEU A 34 1.48 12.04 -4.89
N ASP A 35 2.56 11.31 -4.63
CA ASP A 35 3.31 10.57 -5.63
C ASP A 35 2.99 9.07 -5.49
N ALA A 36 2.91 8.37 -6.62
CA ALA A 36 2.62 6.93 -6.61
C ALA A 36 3.82 6.10 -6.12
N LEU A 37 3.56 5.13 -5.25
CA LEU A 37 4.50 4.04 -4.94
C LEU A 37 3.94 2.74 -5.54
N GLY A 38 4.55 2.31 -6.64
CA GLY A 38 4.10 1.16 -7.42
C GLY A 38 3.04 1.48 -8.48
N GLY A 39 2.49 0.45 -9.09
CA GLY A 39 1.59 0.57 -10.24
C GLY A 39 0.12 0.78 -9.86
N TRP A 40 -0.46 1.92 -10.23
CA TRP A 40 -1.86 2.24 -9.97
C TRP A 40 -2.70 2.40 -11.23
N ASN A 41 -3.98 2.05 -11.12
CA ASN A 41 -5.03 2.52 -12.01
C ASN A 41 -5.79 3.66 -11.32
N ALA A 42 -5.58 4.91 -11.75
CA ALA A 42 -6.17 6.07 -11.09
C ALA A 42 -7.71 6.04 -11.04
N GLN A 43 -8.35 5.37 -12.00
CA GLN A 43 -9.81 5.30 -12.12
C GLN A 43 -10.51 4.64 -10.93
N ILE A 44 -9.80 3.80 -10.15
CA ILE A 44 -10.37 3.10 -8.99
C ILE A 44 -10.14 3.82 -7.66
N LEU A 45 -9.45 4.97 -7.66
CA LEU A 45 -8.98 5.64 -6.45
C LEU A 45 -9.94 6.70 -5.90
N ARG A 46 -10.88 7.18 -6.71
CA ARG A 46 -11.87 8.18 -6.29
C ARG A 46 -12.66 7.72 -5.06
N ALA A 47 -12.79 8.62 -4.10
CA ALA A 47 -13.56 8.42 -2.88
C ALA A 47 -13.13 7.21 -2.04
N GLN A 48 -11.91 6.70 -2.24
CA GLN A 48 -11.37 5.63 -1.42
C GLN A 48 -10.88 6.21 -0.08
N PRO A 49 -11.22 5.58 1.05
CA PRO A 49 -10.62 5.92 2.33
C PRO A 49 -9.15 5.52 2.33
N VAL A 50 -8.34 6.29 3.04
CA VAL A 50 -6.90 6.07 3.17
C VAL A 50 -6.45 6.24 4.61
N THR A 51 -5.31 5.64 4.91
CA THR A 51 -4.54 5.86 6.12
C THR A 51 -3.22 6.53 5.75
N VAL A 52 -2.95 7.69 6.34
CA VAL A 52 -1.65 8.36 6.31
C VAL A 52 -0.84 7.89 7.51
N HIS A 53 0.38 7.42 7.27
CA HIS A 53 1.31 6.93 8.29
C HIS A 53 2.32 8.02 8.59
N THR A 54 2.19 8.65 9.75
CA THR A 54 3.01 9.76 10.24
C THR A 54 3.92 9.26 11.38
N ASP A 55 4.90 10.06 11.79
CA ASP A 55 5.77 9.73 12.94
C ASP A 55 4.98 9.57 14.26
N ASP A 56 3.91 10.35 14.44
CA ASP A 56 3.07 10.32 15.65
C ASP A 56 1.91 9.30 15.60
N GLY A 57 1.81 8.49 14.54
CA GLY A 57 0.77 7.46 14.39
C GLY A 57 0.08 7.49 13.04
N THR A 58 -1.22 7.18 13.03
CA THR A 58 -1.99 7.08 11.78
C THR A 58 -3.12 8.09 11.75
N VAL A 59 -3.31 8.72 10.60
CA VAL A 59 -4.36 9.71 10.36
C VAL A 59 -5.27 9.20 9.26
N ALA A 60 -6.57 9.24 9.50
CA ALA A 60 -7.56 8.87 8.49
C ALA A 60 -7.70 9.99 7.46
N GLY A 61 -7.87 9.61 6.20
CA GLY A 61 -8.16 10.53 5.12
C GLY A 61 -9.05 9.90 4.05
N VAL A 62 -9.40 10.68 3.05
CA VAL A 62 -10.13 10.19 1.88
C VAL A 62 -9.55 10.80 0.61
N ILE A 63 -9.38 9.98 -0.43
CA ILE A 63 -9.03 10.50 -1.75
C ILE A 63 -10.24 11.24 -2.31
N GLY A 64 -10.03 12.50 -2.66
CA GLY A 64 -11.05 13.37 -3.22
C GLY A 64 -11.66 12.80 -4.50
N ALA A 65 -12.88 13.20 -4.78
CA ALA A 65 -13.54 12.94 -6.05
C ALA A 65 -14.17 14.23 -6.53
N GLU A 66 -13.61 14.83 -7.58
CA GLU A 66 -14.25 15.99 -8.19
C GLU A 66 -15.66 15.63 -8.71
N PRO A 67 -16.66 16.53 -8.55
CA PRO A 67 -18.03 16.23 -8.92
C PRO A 67 -18.18 15.87 -10.41
N ALA A 68 -19.00 14.85 -10.71
CA ALA A 68 -19.20 14.38 -12.08
C ALA A 68 -19.73 15.45 -13.06
N HIS A 69 -20.36 16.51 -12.57
CA HIS A 69 -20.93 17.58 -13.40
C HIS A 69 -19.94 18.71 -13.73
N THR A 70 -18.74 18.70 -13.13
CA THR A 70 -17.66 19.65 -13.45
C THR A 70 -16.57 19.02 -14.31
N ARG A 71 -16.65 17.70 -14.53
CA ARG A 71 -15.65 16.93 -15.26
C ARG A 71 -15.94 16.90 -16.75
N ASP A 72 -14.88 17.01 -17.54
CA ASP A 72 -14.91 16.69 -18.95
C ASP A 72 -14.90 15.16 -19.14
N GLU A 73 -15.81 14.64 -19.95
CA GLU A 73 -16.00 13.18 -20.12
C GLU A 73 -14.79 12.48 -20.77
N ASP A 74 -13.92 13.24 -21.43
CA ASP A 74 -12.71 12.75 -22.10
C ASP A 74 -11.47 12.76 -21.20
N ASP A 75 -11.58 13.27 -19.96
CA ASP A 75 -10.41 13.47 -19.10
C ASP A 75 -9.97 12.17 -18.41
N VAL A 76 -8.74 11.74 -18.71
CA VAL A 76 -8.14 10.56 -18.10
C VAL A 76 -7.43 11.01 -16.84
N GLU A 77 -8.01 10.62 -15.70
CA GLU A 77 -7.46 10.97 -14.40
C GLU A 77 -6.05 10.43 -14.23
N ASP A 78 -5.13 11.31 -13.86
CA ASP A 78 -3.78 10.97 -13.47
C ASP A 78 -3.67 10.89 -11.93
N ILE A 79 -2.66 10.18 -11.44
CA ILE A 79 -2.38 10.08 -10.00
C ILE A 79 -2.00 11.45 -9.45
N ASP A 80 -1.29 12.27 -10.23
CA ASP A 80 -0.85 13.61 -9.87
C ASP A 80 -2.04 14.56 -9.59
N ASP A 81 -3.21 14.27 -10.16
CA ASP A 81 -4.43 15.04 -9.94
C ASP A 81 -5.11 14.72 -8.61
N LEU A 82 -4.78 13.58 -8.00
CA LEU A 82 -5.38 13.14 -6.76
C LEU A 82 -4.98 14.06 -5.60
N ALA A 83 -5.91 14.19 -4.66
CA ALA A 83 -5.71 14.89 -3.41
C ALA A 83 -6.36 14.10 -2.27
N VAL A 84 -5.70 14.04 -1.12
CA VAL A 84 -6.28 13.46 0.10
C VAL A 84 -6.77 14.59 1.00
N ASP A 85 -7.98 14.45 1.48
CA ASP A 85 -8.60 15.31 2.48
C ASP A 85 -8.54 14.62 3.85
N LEU A 86 -8.02 15.34 4.85
CA LEU A 86 -7.95 14.90 6.25
C LEU A 86 -9.05 15.55 7.11
N GLY A 87 -9.84 16.47 6.55
CA GLY A 87 -10.77 17.32 7.27
C GLY A 87 -10.08 18.38 8.13
N LEU A 88 -8.85 18.73 7.81
CA LEU A 88 -8.01 19.72 8.51
C LEU A 88 -7.79 20.95 7.63
N ASP A 89 -7.58 22.11 8.25
CA ASP A 89 -7.08 23.29 7.53
C ASP A 89 -5.57 23.17 7.24
N GLY A 90 -5.03 24.09 6.43
CA GLY A 90 -3.63 24.04 6.00
C GLY A 90 -2.61 24.00 7.13
N ASP A 91 -2.80 24.84 8.15
CA ASP A 91 -1.89 24.92 9.29
C ASP A 91 -1.93 23.60 10.09
N ALA A 92 -3.12 23.09 10.42
CA ALA A 92 -3.26 21.83 11.16
C ALA A 92 -2.76 20.62 10.35
N ALA A 93 -3.01 20.58 9.04
CA ALA A 93 -2.51 19.51 8.17
C ALA A 93 -0.98 19.52 8.11
N ALA A 94 -0.35 20.69 7.98
CA ALA A 94 1.10 20.83 7.93
C ALA A 94 1.80 20.53 9.26
N GLU A 95 1.10 20.69 10.40
CA GLU A 95 1.58 20.24 11.71
C GLU A 95 1.40 18.72 11.90
N THR A 96 0.43 18.10 11.23
CA THR A 96 0.07 16.69 11.41
C THR A 96 0.82 15.75 10.46
N VAL A 97 1.07 16.17 9.22
CA VAL A 97 1.60 15.34 8.13
C VAL A 97 2.81 16.00 7.49
N SER A 98 3.82 15.20 7.18
CA SER A 98 5.05 15.62 6.51
C SER A 98 5.14 15.12 5.07
N VAL A 99 5.84 15.88 4.22
CA VAL A 99 6.27 15.36 2.90
C VAL A 99 7.15 14.13 3.13
N GLY A 100 6.84 13.05 2.43
CA GLY A 100 7.47 11.74 2.61
C GLY A 100 6.63 10.74 3.40
N ASP A 101 5.59 11.19 4.12
CA ASP A 101 4.68 10.28 4.82
C ASP A 101 3.98 9.35 3.81
N VAL A 102 3.88 8.08 4.18
CA VAL A 102 3.30 7.04 3.31
C VAL A 102 1.78 7.05 3.48
N VAL A 103 1.07 6.84 2.38
CA VAL A 103 -0.39 6.73 2.34
C VAL A 103 -0.76 5.37 1.76
N THR A 104 -1.63 4.63 2.45
CA THR A 104 -2.17 3.35 1.97
C THR A 104 -3.69 3.43 1.91
N LEU A 105 -4.31 2.64 1.02
CA LEU A 105 -5.76 2.44 1.08
C LEU A 105 -6.17 1.89 2.46
N ASP A 106 -7.29 2.37 2.97
CA ASP A 106 -7.91 1.82 4.17
C ASP A 106 -8.94 0.77 3.78
N ALA A 107 -8.53 -0.49 3.83
CA ALA A 107 -9.38 -1.62 3.47
C ALA A 107 -9.12 -2.83 4.37
N GLU A 108 -10.13 -3.19 5.16
CA GLU A 108 -10.12 -4.40 5.98
C GLU A 108 -10.40 -5.65 5.12
N PRO A 109 -9.76 -6.79 5.41
CA PRO A 109 -10.04 -8.03 4.72
C PRO A 109 -11.45 -8.54 5.03
N ARG A 110 -12.09 -9.12 4.01
CA ARG A 110 -13.44 -9.70 4.09
C ARG A 110 -13.47 -11.07 3.44
N LEU A 111 -14.33 -11.95 3.95
CA LEU A 111 -14.63 -13.22 3.31
C LEU A 111 -15.76 -13.05 2.30
N LEU A 112 -15.56 -13.60 1.11
CA LEU A 112 -16.53 -13.71 0.03
C LEU A 112 -16.75 -15.19 -0.26
N GLY A 113 -17.59 -15.83 0.55
CA GLY A 113 -17.71 -17.30 0.53
C GLY A 113 -16.37 -17.94 0.89
N ASP A 114 -15.81 -18.72 -0.02
CA ASP A 114 -14.51 -19.39 0.15
C ASP A 114 -13.32 -18.50 -0.28
N CYS A 115 -13.57 -17.29 -0.76
CA CYS A 115 -12.54 -16.33 -1.16
C CYS A 115 -12.29 -15.27 -0.08
N VAL A 116 -11.12 -14.64 -0.11
CA VAL A 116 -10.82 -13.42 0.66
C VAL A 116 -10.65 -12.24 -0.30
N THR A 117 -11.12 -11.07 0.11
CA THR A 117 -10.84 -9.78 -0.54
C THR A 117 -10.28 -8.81 0.50
N GLY A 118 -9.44 -7.87 0.08
CA GLY A 118 -8.77 -6.91 0.94
C GLY A 118 -7.61 -6.26 0.20
N LYS A 119 -6.90 -5.36 0.87
CA LYS A 119 -5.66 -4.78 0.34
C LYS A 119 -4.44 -5.68 0.59
N ALA A 120 -3.37 -5.43 -0.15
CA ALA A 120 -2.06 -6.05 0.04
C ALA A 120 -2.07 -7.59 -0.03
N LEU A 121 -3.05 -8.21 -0.72
CA LEU A 121 -2.99 -9.65 -0.98
C LEU A 121 -1.77 -9.98 -1.85
N ASP A 122 -1.49 -9.12 -2.83
CA ASP A 122 -0.19 -9.03 -3.47
C ASP A 122 0.78 -8.27 -2.54
N ASP A 123 1.82 -8.90 -1.98
CA ASP A 123 2.12 -10.34 -1.93
C ASP A 123 2.08 -10.89 -0.49
N ARG A 124 1.30 -10.27 0.40
CA ARG A 124 1.16 -10.80 1.77
C ARG A 124 0.50 -12.16 1.80
N ALA A 125 -0.26 -12.55 0.78
CA ALA A 125 -0.72 -13.92 0.61
C ALA A 125 0.46 -14.88 0.38
N GLY A 126 1.44 -14.50 -0.44
CA GLY A 126 2.69 -15.23 -0.62
C GLY A 126 3.51 -15.29 0.66
N VAL A 127 3.64 -14.18 1.39
CA VAL A 127 4.32 -14.16 2.70
C VAL A 127 3.65 -15.11 3.69
N TYR A 128 2.31 -15.10 3.74
CA TYR A 128 1.55 -16.02 4.58
C TYR A 128 1.82 -17.49 4.20
N ALA A 129 1.73 -17.83 2.91
CA ALA A 129 1.98 -19.17 2.41
C ALA A 129 3.42 -19.64 2.67
N MET A 130 4.38 -18.75 2.45
CA MET A 130 5.80 -18.96 2.73
C MET A 130 6.03 -19.27 4.21
N LEU A 131 5.43 -18.50 5.12
CA LEU A 131 5.53 -18.74 6.57
C LEU A 131 4.82 -20.03 6.99
N ALA A 132 3.70 -20.38 6.35
CA ALA A 132 3.00 -21.64 6.60
C ALA A 132 3.85 -22.85 6.17
N ALA A 133 4.48 -22.76 5.00
CA ALA A 133 5.41 -23.77 4.50
C ALA A 133 6.62 -23.90 5.45
N ALA A 134 7.22 -22.79 5.87
CA ALA A 134 8.35 -22.80 6.80
C ALA A 134 8.03 -23.51 8.13
N ARG A 135 6.80 -23.34 8.66
CA ARG A 135 6.37 -24.01 9.89
C ARG A 135 6.19 -25.53 9.74
N ALA A 136 5.93 -26.01 8.53
CA ALA A 136 5.66 -27.42 8.25
C ALA A 136 6.85 -28.13 7.57
N ALA A 137 7.90 -27.40 7.21
CA ALA A 137 9.01 -27.90 6.42
C ALA A 137 10.02 -28.69 7.27
N ASP A 138 10.53 -29.76 6.66
CA ASP A 138 11.68 -30.56 7.12
C ASP A 138 12.55 -30.89 5.88
N PRO A 139 13.32 -29.91 5.35
CA PRO A 139 13.96 -30.02 4.05
C PRO A 139 15.37 -30.63 4.12
N ASP A 140 15.74 -31.43 3.11
CA ASP A 140 17.13 -31.90 2.94
C ASP A 140 18.09 -30.77 2.49
N ALA A 141 17.56 -29.76 1.80
CA ALA A 141 18.32 -28.58 1.37
C ALA A 141 18.16 -27.45 2.39
N THR A 142 19.17 -26.58 2.50
CA THR A 142 19.02 -25.35 3.27
C THR A 142 18.01 -24.43 2.57
N VAL A 143 16.96 -24.01 3.28
CA VAL A 143 15.91 -23.14 2.72
C VAL A 143 15.93 -21.77 3.39
N HIS A 144 16.08 -20.74 2.56
CA HIS A 144 15.96 -19.33 2.93
C HIS A 144 14.56 -18.85 2.58
N PHE A 145 13.77 -18.53 3.61
CA PHE A 145 12.48 -17.87 3.45
C PHE A 145 12.71 -16.37 3.55
N CYS A 146 12.52 -15.67 2.44
CA CYS A 146 12.88 -14.27 2.26
C CYS A 146 11.61 -13.43 2.13
N ALA A 147 11.29 -12.67 3.16
CA ALA A 147 10.27 -11.64 3.08
C ALA A 147 10.93 -10.38 2.48
N THR A 148 10.76 -10.16 1.18
CA THR A 148 11.46 -9.09 0.43
C THR A 148 10.77 -7.74 0.60
N VAL A 149 11.46 -6.68 0.17
CA VAL A 149 10.96 -5.30 0.21
C VAL A 149 11.13 -4.66 -1.16
N GLN A 150 10.32 -3.63 -1.44
CA GLN A 150 10.42 -2.78 -2.62
C GLN A 150 10.29 -3.57 -3.95
N GLU A 151 9.49 -4.63 -3.96
CA GLU A 151 9.22 -5.36 -5.22
C GLU A 151 8.38 -4.50 -6.16
N GLU A 152 7.39 -3.78 -5.61
CA GLU A 152 6.40 -3.01 -6.38
C GLU A 152 7.00 -1.81 -7.13
N VAL A 153 8.26 -1.45 -6.81
CA VAL A 153 8.98 -0.32 -7.41
C VAL A 153 10.17 -0.74 -8.30
N GLY A 154 10.35 -2.06 -8.51
CA GLY A 154 11.34 -2.65 -9.43
C GLY A 154 12.79 -2.67 -8.92
#